data_AF-A0AAV5FWJ0-F1
#
_entry.id   AF-A0AAV5FWJ0-F1
#
_cell.length_a   1.000
_cell.length_b   1.000
_cell.length_c   1.000
_cell.angle_alpha   90.00
_cell.angle_beta   90.00
_cell.angle_gamma   90.00
#
_symmetry.space_group_name_H-M   'P 1'
#
loop_
_entity.id
_entity.type
_entity.pdbx_description
1 polymer ?
#
loop_
_entity_poly.entity_id
_entity_poly.type
_entity_poly.pdbx_seq_one_letter_code
_entity_poly.pdbx_strand_id
1 'polypeptide(L)'
;MSGARSKFGVKRMGELDQKAFIGACKEKKAIWDDKELALLCSEWEYEISQPEWHPFKVIIVDGQEKEIVRDDDEKLRALKEELGDKAHEVVVKALVEMNEYNPSGRYPLPELWNLKKDRKASVSEVAGYLVLQWKAHKKSTHL
;
A
#
# COMPACT_ATOMS: atom_id res chain seq x y z
N MET A 1 -5.99 -2.05 -27.30
CA MET A 1 -5.31 -3.26 -26.81
C MET A 1 -5.72 -3.50 -25.37
N SER A 2 -6.59 -4.47 -25.10
CA SER A 2 -6.85 -4.92 -23.73
C SER A 2 -5.62 -5.68 -23.25
N GLY A 3 -4.70 -4.99 -22.58
CA GLY A 3 -3.50 -5.61 -22.02
C GLY A 3 -3.89 -6.74 -21.07
N ALA A 4 -3.43 -7.96 -21.35
CA ALA A 4 -3.59 -9.07 -20.44
C ALA A 4 -2.97 -8.66 -19.09
N ARG A 5 -3.79 -8.59 -18.03
CA ARG A 5 -3.31 -8.25 -16.69
C ARG A 5 -2.31 -9.33 -16.27
N SER A 6 -1.04 -8.95 -16.14
CA SER A 6 0.03 -9.87 -15.70
C SER A 6 -0.34 -10.50 -14.36
N LYS A 7 0.01 -11.78 -14.15
CA LYS A 7 -0.23 -12.48 -12.88
C LYS A 7 0.60 -11.90 -11.74
N PHE A 8 1.77 -11.35 -12.06
CA PHE A 8 2.72 -10.78 -11.12
C PHE A 8 3.00 -9.32 -11.49
N GLY A 9 3.33 -8.52 -10.49
CA GLY A 9 3.72 -7.13 -10.63
C GLY A 9 4.69 -6.71 -9.53
N VAL A 10 4.92 -5.41 -9.45
CA VAL A 10 5.66 -4.79 -8.36
C VAL A 10 4.67 -3.96 -7.56
N LYS A 11 4.66 -4.15 -6.24
CA LYS A 11 3.94 -3.30 -5.29
C LYS A 11 4.96 -2.40 -4.58
N ARG A 12 4.57 -1.17 -4.29
CA ARG A 12 5.37 -0.22 -3.51
C ARG A 12 4.87 -0.27 -2.06
N MET A 13 5.62 -0.94 -1.20
CA MET A 13 5.22 -1.15 0.20
C MET A 13 5.41 0.14 0.98
N GLY A 14 4.35 0.58 1.65
CA GLY A 14 4.32 1.86 2.37
C GLY A 14 3.88 3.05 1.52
N GLU A 15 3.54 2.84 0.25
CA GLU A 15 2.96 3.89 -0.60
C GLU A 15 1.46 4.01 -0.32
N LEU A 16 0.97 5.23 -0.16
CA LEU A 16 -0.45 5.50 0.01
C LEU A 16 -1.19 5.15 -1.30
N ASP A 17 -2.25 4.35 -1.23
CA ASP A 17 -3.11 4.11 -2.39
C ASP A 17 -3.91 5.38 -2.67
N GLN A 18 -3.33 6.28 -3.47
CA GLN A 18 -3.90 7.59 -3.78
C GLN A 18 -5.32 7.47 -4.34
N LYS A 19 -5.58 6.45 -5.16
CA LYS A 19 -6.90 6.24 -5.76
C LYS A 19 -7.92 5.85 -4.71
N ALA A 20 -7.58 4.90 -3.83
CA ALA A 20 -8.46 4.49 -2.74
C ALA A 20 -8.68 5.63 -1.73
N PHE A 21 -7.62 6.36 -1.39
CA PHE A 21 -7.65 7.47 -0.46
C PHE A 21 -8.52 8.62 -0.99
N ILE A 22 -8.27 9.10 -2.22
CA ILE A 22 -9.09 10.15 -2.86
C ILE A 22 -10.54 9.68 -2.99
N GLY A 23 -10.78 8.41 -3.35
CA GLY A 23 -12.12 7.84 -3.40
C GLY A 23 -12.85 7.92 -2.06
N ALA A 24 -12.17 7.56 -0.96
CA ALA A 24 -12.70 7.67 0.40
C ALA A 24 -12.98 9.13 0.79
N CYS A 25 -12.06 10.05 0.48
CA CYS A 25 -12.25 11.48 0.76
C CYS A 25 -13.45 12.06 0.01
N LYS A 26 -13.67 11.69 -1.26
CA LYS A 26 -14.83 12.15 -2.05
C LYS A 26 -16.16 11.68 -1.46
N GLU A 27 -16.22 10.50 -0.85
CA GLU A 27 -17.44 10.02 -0.18
C GLU A 27 -17.82 10.90 1.03
N LYS A 28 -16.84 11.46 1.75
CA LYS A 28 -17.04 12.27 2.96
C LYS A 28 -17.11 13.78 2.68
N LYS A 29 -16.36 14.25 1.69
CA LYS A 29 -16.15 15.66 1.35
C LYS A 29 -16.35 15.88 -0.16
N ALA A 30 -17.55 15.61 -0.64
CA ALA A 30 -17.90 15.68 -2.06
C ALA A 30 -17.71 17.07 -2.71
N ILE A 31 -17.56 18.13 -1.92
CA ILE A 31 -17.34 19.50 -2.38
C ILE A 31 -15.89 19.79 -2.78
N TRP A 32 -14.93 18.96 -2.35
CA TRP A 32 -13.52 19.21 -2.63
C TRP A 32 -13.19 18.95 -4.10
N ASP A 33 -12.43 19.86 -4.68
CA ASP A 33 -11.94 19.72 -6.05
C ASP A 33 -10.74 18.74 -6.12
N ASP A 34 -10.36 18.37 -7.34
CA ASP A 34 -9.28 17.40 -7.56
C ASP A 34 -7.92 17.92 -7.06
N LYS A 35 -7.70 19.24 -6.98
CA LYS A 35 -6.46 19.84 -6.50
C LYS A 35 -6.38 19.77 -4.97
N GLU A 36 -7.47 20.08 -4.27
CA GLU A 36 -7.58 19.94 -2.82
C GLU A 36 -7.32 18.48 -2.40
N LEU A 37 -7.91 17.53 -3.13
CA LEU A 37 -7.74 16.10 -2.86
C LEU A 37 -6.30 15.62 -3.11
N ALA A 38 -5.65 16.10 -4.17
CA ALA A 38 -4.26 15.78 -4.47
C ALA A 38 -3.30 16.37 -3.43
N LEU A 39 -3.57 17.59 -2.95
CA LEU A 39 -2.79 18.22 -1.89
C LEU A 39 -2.90 17.43 -0.59
N LEU A 40 -4.13 17.10 -0.17
CA LEU A 40 -4.36 16.28 1.02
C LEU A 40 -3.70 14.90 0.91
N CYS A 41 -3.76 14.27 -0.26
CA CYS A 41 -3.07 12.99 -0.48
C CYS A 41 -1.55 13.12 -0.27
N SER A 42 -0.96 14.22 -0.77
CA SER A 42 0.47 14.51 -0.60
C SER A 42 0.84 14.83 0.85
N GLU A 43 -0.05 15.50 1.59
CA GLU A 43 0.11 15.76 3.02
C GLU A 43 0.16 14.46 3.81
N TRP A 44 -0.74 13.52 3.54
CA TRP A 44 -0.70 12.21 4.20
C TRP A 44 0.52 11.37 3.82
N GLU A 45 0.95 11.38 2.56
CA GLU A 45 2.22 10.76 2.16
C GLU A 45 3.41 11.36 2.90
N TYR A 46 3.43 12.69 3.08
CA TYR A 46 4.45 13.38 3.84
C TYR A 46 4.42 12.96 5.31
N GLU A 47 3.26 12.98 5.95
CA GLU A 47 3.09 12.56 7.35
C GLU A 47 3.58 11.13 7.57
N ILE A 48 3.14 10.17 6.74
CA ILE A 48 3.58 8.77 6.79
C ILE A 48 5.09 8.62 6.68
N SER A 49 5.75 9.50 5.92
CA SER A 49 7.20 9.48 5.73
C SER A 49 7.98 10.14 6.87
N GLN A 50 7.34 10.77 7.86
CA GLN A 50 8.05 11.43 8.96
C GLN A 50 8.53 10.40 10.00
N PRO A 51 9.85 10.24 10.22
CA PRO A 51 10.37 9.33 11.24
C PRO A 51 9.93 9.67 12.67
N GLU A 52 9.65 10.94 12.95
CA GLU A 52 9.21 11.44 14.25
C GLU A 52 7.77 11.01 14.59
N TRP A 53 6.96 10.69 13.57
CA TRP A 53 5.61 10.19 13.78
C TRP A 53 5.61 8.66 13.75
N HIS A 54 5.60 8.07 14.93
CA HIS A 54 5.62 6.61 15.12
C HIS A 54 4.44 6.16 15.99
N PRO A 55 3.21 6.08 15.42
CA PRO A 55 1.99 5.78 16.15
C PRO A 55 1.83 4.28 16.47
N PHE A 56 2.90 3.63 16.93
CA PHE A 56 2.92 2.20 17.20
C PHE A 56 3.10 1.91 18.69
N LYS A 57 2.54 0.78 19.12
CA LYS A 57 2.77 0.17 20.44
C LYS A 57 3.21 -1.28 20.25
N VAL A 58 4.10 -1.73 21.11
CA VAL A 58 4.52 -3.13 21.18
C VAL A 58 3.50 -3.92 21.99
N ILE A 59 3.07 -5.05 21.44
CA ILE A 59 2.28 -6.06 22.13
C ILE A 59 3.00 -7.41 22.05
N ILE A 60 2.67 -8.32 22.95
CA ILE A 60 3.19 -9.69 22.93
C ILE A 60 2.09 -10.60 22.38
N VAL A 61 2.39 -11.28 21.27
CA VAL A 61 1.51 -12.29 20.66
C VAL A 61 2.32 -13.57 20.52
N ASP A 62 1.87 -14.65 21.16
CA ASP A 62 2.55 -15.95 21.18
C ASP A 62 4.03 -15.88 21.62
N GLY A 63 4.33 -14.98 22.58
CA GLY A 63 5.69 -14.76 23.09
C GLY A 63 6.59 -13.95 22.17
N GLN A 64 6.08 -13.42 21.05
CA GLN A 64 6.79 -12.54 20.14
C GLN A 64 6.30 -11.10 20.25
N GLU A 65 7.23 -10.15 20.30
CA GLU A 65 6.92 -8.72 20.20
C GLU A 65 6.41 -8.39 18.80
N LYS A 66 5.27 -7.71 18.73
CA LYS A 66 4.68 -7.19 17.49
C LYS A 66 4.29 -5.74 17.70
N GLU A 67 4.61 -4.91 16.71
CA GLU A 67 4.14 -3.54 16.67
C GLU A 67 2.75 -3.46 16.03
N ILE A 68 1.82 -2.81 16.73
CA ILE A 68 0.50 -2.49 16.21
C ILE A 68 0.25 -1.00 16.30
N VAL A 69 -0.59 -0.49 15.42
CA VAL A 69 -0.98 0.92 15.45
C VAL A 69 -1.78 1.20 16.72
N ARG A 70 -1.46 2.32 17.36
CA ARG A 70 -2.15 2.81 18.54
C ARG A 70 -3.49 3.42 18.15
N ASP A 71 -4.51 3.09 18.94
CA ASP A 71 -5.88 3.56 18.81
C ASP A 71 -6.09 4.98 19.35
N ASP A 72 -5.16 5.46 20.18
CA ASP A 72 -5.18 6.80 20.80
C ASP A 72 -4.34 7.85 20.05
N ASP A 73 -3.78 7.53 18.88
CA ASP A 73 -3.03 8.50 18.08
C ASP A 73 -3.94 9.65 17.60
N GLU A 74 -3.52 10.88 17.90
CA GLU A 74 -4.33 12.08 17.65
C GLU A 74 -4.57 12.33 16.16
N LYS A 75 -3.56 12.13 15.32
CA LYS A 75 -3.66 12.34 13.87
C LYS A 75 -4.58 11.30 13.23
N LEU A 76 -4.45 10.03 13.61
CA LEU A 76 -5.31 8.96 13.11
C LEU A 76 -6.76 9.13 13.58
N ARG A 77 -6.98 9.56 14.82
CA ARG A 77 -8.33 9.86 15.31
C ARG A 77 -8.96 11.02 14.54
N ALA A 78 -8.22 12.12 14.35
CA ALA A 78 -8.69 13.27 13.57
C ALA A 78 -8.99 12.87 12.11
N LEU A 79 -8.11 12.11 11.46
CA LEU A 79 -8.33 11.56 10.12
C LEU A 79 -9.65 10.78 10.04
N LYS A 80 -9.88 9.89 10.99
CA LYS A 80 -11.09 9.06 11.02
C LYS A 80 -12.36 9.89 11.23
N GLU A 81 -12.31 10.88 12.11
CA GLU A 81 -13.44 11.79 12.37
C GLU A 81 -13.76 12.66 11.13
N GLU A 82 -12.73 13.20 10.48
CA GLU A 82 -12.87 14.13 9.37
C GLU A 82 -13.20 13.46 8.03
N LEU A 83 -12.52 12.34 7.72
CA LEU A 83 -12.50 11.69 6.41
C LEU A 83 -13.12 10.28 6.43
N GLY A 84 -13.40 9.73 7.61
CA GLY A 84 -14.11 8.46 7.78
C GLY A 84 -13.20 7.23 7.78
N ASP A 85 -13.82 6.08 8.07
CA ASP A 85 -13.13 4.80 8.28
C ASP A 85 -12.29 4.36 7.08
N LYS A 86 -12.81 4.51 5.86
CA LYS A 86 -12.11 4.10 4.64
C LYS A 86 -10.80 4.87 4.42
N ALA A 87 -10.80 6.19 4.66
CA ALA A 87 -9.59 7.01 4.52
C ALA A 87 -8.57 6.64 5.59
N HIS A 88 -9.03 6.46 6.83
CA HIS A 88 -8.22 5.97 7.95
C HIS A 88 -7.58 4.61 7.65
N GLU A 89 -8.34 3.63 7.14
CA GLU A 89 -7.84 2.29 6.80
C GLU A 89 -6.74 2.33 5.73
N VAL A 90 -6.88 3.19 4.72
CA VAL A 90 -5.88 3.33 3.65
C VAL A 90 -4.57 3.91 4.19
N VAL A 91 -4.64 4.93 5.05
CA VAL A 91 -3.46 5.52 5.70
C VAL A 91 -2.80 4.55 6.66
N VAL A 92 -3.58 3.87 7.51
CA VAL A 92 -3.06 2.85 8.45
C VAL A 92 -2.36 1.71 7.71
N LYS A 93 -2.93 1.25 6.59
CA LYS A 93 -2.28 0.24 5.76
C LYS A 93 -0.91 0.70 5.25
N ALA A 94 -0.83 1.92 4.73
CA ALA A 94 0.44 2.49 4.27
C ALA A 94 1.45 2.65 5.43
N LEU A 95 1.02 3.09 6.61
CA LEU A 95 1.88 3.19 7.81
C LEU A 95 2.44 1.84 8.24
N VAL A 96 1.59 0.81 8.32
CA VAL A 96 2.01 -0.54 8.72
C VAL A 96 3.01 -1.11 7.71
N GLU A 97 2.72 -0.99 6.41
CA GLU A 97 3.63 -1.45 5.36
C GLU A 97 4.97 -0.69 5.40
N MET A 98 4.94 0.63 5.61
CA MET A 98 6.15 1.45 5.76
C MET A 98 7.01 0.98 6.94
N ASN A 99 6.36 0.67 8.06
CA ASN A 99 7.05 0.24 9.26
C ASN A 99 7.62 -1.18 9.15
N GLU A 100 6.93 -2.08 8.45
CA GLU A 100 7.43 -3.43 8.18
C GLU A 100 8.62 -3.43 7.21
N TYR A 101 8.60 -2.58 6.17
CA TYR A 101 9.56 -2.65 5.08
C TYR A 101 10.75 -1.71 5.22
N ASN A 102 10.54 -0.52 5.76
CA ASN A 102 11.57 0.51 5.83
C ASN A 102 11.39 1.43 7.06
N PRO A 103 11.44 0.87 8.29
CA PRO A 103 11.11 1.62 9.49
C PRO A 103 12.03 2.83 9.72
N SER A 104 13.30 2.73 9.35
CA SER A 104 14.27 3.83 9.50
C SER A 104 14.30 4.78 8.30
N GLY A 105 14.19 4.26 7.08
CA GLY A 105 14.31 5.09 5.87
C GLY A 105 13.02 5.83 5.52
N ARG A 106 11.85 5.31 5.92
CA ARG A 106 10.52 5.94 5.72
C ARG A 106 10.20 6.35 4.27
N TYR A 107 10.70 5.60 3.30
CA TYR A 107 10.28 5.71 1.90
C TYR A 107 9.79 4.35 1.35
N PRO A 108 8.84 4.34 0.40
CA PRO A 108 8.29 3.10 -0.11
C PRO A 108 9.33 2.25 -0.85
N LEU A 109 9.31 0.93 -0.60
CA LEU A 109 10.21 -0.02 -1.26
C LEU A 109 9.44 -0.95 -2.23
N PRO A 110 10.03 -1.30 -3.38
CA PRO A 110 9.41 -2.23 -4.31
C PRO A 110 9.46 -3.66 -3.77
N GLU A 111 8.35 -4.39 -3.92
CA GLU A 111 8.19 -5.80 -3.56
C GLU A 111 7.57 -6.56 -4.74
N LEU A 112 8.05 -7.79 -4.99
CA LEU A 112 7.43 -8.68 -5.97
C LEU A 112 6.06 -9.10 -5.46
N TRP A 113 5.01 -8.85 -6.23
CA TRP A 113 3.63 -9.07 -5.79
C TRP A 113 2.89 -10.03 -6.70
N ASN A 114 2.16 -10.96 -6.07
CA ASN A 114 1.18 -11.79 -6.75
C ASN A 114 -0.15 -11.06 -6.76
N LEU A 115 -0.46 -10.40 -7.88
CA LEU A 115 -1.66 -9.59 -8.06
C LEU A 115 -2.97 -10.37 -7.91
N LYS A 116 -2.93 -11.70 -8.11
CA LYS A 116 -4.12 -12.57 -7.94
C LYS A 116 -4.35 -13.04 -6.52
N LYS A 117 -3.27 -13.24 -5.75
CA LYS A 117 -3.33 -13.75 -4.37
C LYS A 117 -3.21 -12.67 -3.31
N ASP A 118 -2.99 -11.43 -3.74
CA ASP A 118 -2.72 -10.27 -2.89
C ASP A 118 -1.66 -10.54 -1.80
N ARG A 119 -0.52 -11.07 -2.23
CA ARG A 119 0.62 -11.33 -1.34
C ARG A 119 1.96 -11.18 -2.05
N LYS A 120 3.02 -11.07 -1.25
CA LYS A 120 4.40 -11.21 -1.73
C LYS A 120 4.56 -12.46 -2.59
N ALA A 121 5.18 -12.30 -3.74
CA ALA A 121 5.56 -13.38 -4.65
C ALA A 121 7.02 -13.76 -4.41
N SER A 122 7.30 -15.06 -4.48
CA SER A 122 8.70 -15.51 -4.48
C SER A 122 9.33 -15.31 -5.86
N VAL A 123 10.67 -15.16 -5.89
CA VAL A 123 11.44 -15.13 -7.13
C VAL A 123 11.17 -16.36 -7.98
N SER A 124 11.07 -17.55 -7.37
CA SER A 124 10.76 -18.81 -8.06
C SER A 124 9.38 -18.80 -8.72
N GLU A 125 8.35 -18.25 -8.07
CA GLU A 125 7.02 -18.10 -8.66
C GLU A 125 7.04 -17.21 -9.90
N VAL A 126 7.75 -16.08 -9.82
CA VAL A 126 7.86 -15.12 -10.93
C VAL A 126 8.71 -15.70 -12.06
N ALA A 127 9.87 -16.27 -11.77
CA ALA A 127 10.76 -16.87 -12.76
C ALA A 127 10.08 -18.03 -13.50
N GLY A 128 9.38 -18.91 -12.79
CA GLY A 128 8.61 -19.99 -13.38
C GLY A 128 7.52 -19.47 -14.32
N TYR A 129 6.83 -18.40 -13.95
CA TYR A 129 5.85 -17.75 -14.82
C TYR A 129 6.46 -17.15 -16.09
N LEU A 130 7.59 -16.45 -15.97
CA LEU A 130 8.29 -15.87 -17.12
C LEU A 130 8.74 -16.95 -18.12
N VAL A 131 9.26 -18.08 -17.63
CA VAL A 131 9.64 -19.23 -18.48
C VAL A 131 8.43 -19.80 -19.22
N LEU A 132 7.27 -19.91 -18.56
CA LEU A 132 6.04 -20.38 -19.20
C LEU A 132 5.55 -19.42 -20.28
N GLN A 133 5.54 -18.11 -20.01
CA GLN A 133 5.15 -17.09 -21.00
C GLN A 133 6.09 -17.11 -22.22
N TRP A 134 7.39 -17.20 -21.98
CA TRP A 134 8.39 -17.29 -23.05
C TRP A 134 8.19 -18.52 -23.95
N LYS A 135 7.96 -19.69 -23.35
CA LYS A 135 7.67 -20.94 -24.10
C LYS A 135 6.38 -20.84 -24.92
N ALA A 136 5.34 -20.22 -24.37
CA ALA A 136 4.08 -20.02 -25.08
C ALA A 136 4.26 -19.08 -26.29
N HIS A 137 4.96 -17.96 -26.09
CA HIS A 137 5.25 -17.01 -27.17
C HIS A 137 6.02 -17.67 -28.32
N LYS A 138 7.06 -18.46 -28.03
CA LYS A 138 7.81 -19.18 -29.07
C LYS A 138 6.93 -20.08 -29.93
N LYS A 139 5.98 -20.82 -29.32
CA LYS A 139 5.07 -21.69 -30.07
C LYS A 139 4.13 -20.91 -30.99
N SER A 140 3.68 -19.74 -30.57
CA SER A 140 2.81 -18.86 -31.38
C SER A 140 3.55 -18.11 -32.49
N THR A 141 4.88 -17.98 -32.44
CA THR A 141 5.68 -17.34 -33.50
C THR A 141 6.07 -18.31 -34.64
N HIS A 142 5.88 -19.62 -34.44
CA HIS A 142 6.20 -20.66 -35.43
C HIS A 142 4.95 -21.26 -36.11
N LEU A 143 3.79 -20.62 -35.93
CA LEU A 143 2.51 -20.90 -36.62
C LEU A 143 2.15 -19.65 -37.43
#